data_AF-A0AA45RYZ3-F1
#
_entry.id   AF-A0AA45RYZ3-F1
#
_cell.length_a   1.000
_cell.length_b   1.000
_cell.length_c   1.000
_cell.angle_alpha   90.00
_cell.angle_beta   90.00
_cell.angle_gamma   90.00
#
_symmetry.space_group_name_H-M   'P 1'
#
loop_
_entity.id
_entity.type
_entity.pdbx_description
1 polymer ?
#
loop_
_entity_poly.entity_id
_entity_poly.type
_entity_poly.pdbx_seq_one_letter_code
_entity_poly.pdbx_strand_id
1 'polypeptide(L)'
;MSTASAETLSLTGASVYDINSAGNYVGNGWDTTGGNGAANLYLLTAQNDAGSFINSGNGAATSIHQDLSSPGTYTYYFRADGGGFNWPTPSAGLNLFFNGVNVPGISAFVPFNTVSPTPAAYGNGGLGIINADEVPGANSLSFSSGKTTVTLSNFTWFDYRNPAAPNAVPDLVNVFGNTPNGLNDYSGSFTVRVAAVPEPEQWAMMLGGISLLAAFGKRRRKLAAK
;
A
#
# COMPACT_ATOMS: atom_id res chain seq x y z
N MET A 1 -33.98 1.91 -14.29
CA MET A 1 -33.09 2.00 -13.11
C MET A 1 -31.74 1.43 -13.52
N SER A 2 -30.75 2.30 -13.76
CA SER A 2 -29.37 1.86 -14.00
C SER A 2 -28.77 1.58 -12.64
N THR A 3 -28.55 0.31 -12.31
CA THR A 3 -27.69 -0.06 -11.18
C THR A 3 -26.28 0.33 -11.57
N ALA A 4 -25.80 1.47 -11.07
CA ALA A 4 -24.38 1.76 -11.11
C ALA A 4 -23.68 0.61 -10.40
N SER A 5 -22.92 -0.20 -11.16
CA SER A 5 -22.00 -1.15 -10.56
C SER A 5 -21.09 -0.35 -9.66
N ALA A 6 -21.02 -0.70 -8.37
CA ALA A 6 -19.98 -0.16 -7.51
C ALA A 6 -18.64 -0.46 -8.19
N GLU A 7 -17.83 0.56 -8.43
CA GLU A 7 -16.47 0.37 -8.90
C GLU A 7 -15.72 -0.40 -7.80
N THR A 8 -15.30 -1.63 -8.09
CA THR A 8 -14.60 -2.46 -7.10
C THR A 8 -13.22 -1.87 -6.86
N LEU A 9 -13.01 -1.28 -5.69
CA LEU A 9 -11.69 -0.84 -5.25
C LEU A 9 -10.77 -2.06 -5.14
N SER A 10 -9.68 -2.06 -5.90
CA SER A 10 -8.70 -3.16 -5.90
C SER A 10 -7.28 -2.62 -5.92
N LEU A 11 -6.40 -3.25 -5.15
CA LEU A 11 -4.95 -3.07 -5.28
C LEU A 11 -4.47 -3.95 -6.44
N THR A 12 -4.02 -3.30 -7.50
CA THR A 12 -3.68 -3.94 -8.78
C THR A 12 -2.20 -3.90 -9.10
N GLY A 13 -1.41 -3.16 -8.32
CA GLY A 13 0.04 -3.18 -8.47
C GLY A 13 0.75 -2.55 -7.28
N ALA A 14 2.00 -2.92 -7.12
CA ALA A 14 2.91 -2.28 -6.19
C ALA A 14 4.32 -2.22 -6.79
N SER A 15 5.06 -1.18 -6.43
CA SER A 15 6.50 -1.15 -6.66
C SER A 15 7.21 -0.63 -5.41
N VAL A 16 8.41 -1.14 -5.20
CA VAL A 16 9.29 -0.81 -4.08
C VAL A 16 10.69 -0.60 -4.62
N TYR A 17 11.37 0.39 -4.10
CA TYR A 17 12.57 0.87 -4.77
C TYR A 17 13.42 1.75 -3.87
N ASP A 18 14.65 1.95 -4.29
CA ASP A 18 15.59 2.81 -3.61
C ASP A 18 15.31 4.29 -3.88
N ILE A 19 15.37 5.10 -2.82
CA ILE A 19 15.20 6.54 -2.86
C ILE A 19 16.43 7.23 -2.25
N ASN A 20 16.94 8.27 -2.93
CA ASN A 20 18.00 9.12 -2.38
C ASN A 20 17.47 10.18 -1.39
N SER A 21 18.38 10.89 -0.73
CA SER A 21 18.03 11.96 0.23
C SER A 21 17.19 13.11 -0.36
N ALA A 22 17.18 13.28 -1.69
CA ALA A 22 16.35 14.25 -2.39
C ALA A 22 14.96 13.71 -2.76
N GLY A 23 14.64 12.47 -2.36
CA GLY A 23 13.33 11.85 -2.61
C GLY A 23 13.17 11.26 -4.01
N ASN A 24 14.24 11.13 -4.80
CA ASN A 24 14.15 10.58 -6.16
C ASN A 24 14.54 9.11 -6.20
N TYR A 25 13.87 8.35 -7.07
CA TYR A 25 14.27 7.01 -7.47
C TYR A 25 15.72 6.98 -7.98
N VAL A 26 16.47 5.93 -7.61
CA VAL A 26 17.88 5.77 -7.99
C VAL A 26 18.22 4.43 -8.65
N GLY A 27 17.25 3.81 -9.32
CA GLY A 27 17.51 2.76 -10.31
C GLY A 27 17.34 1.31 -9.83
N ASN A 28 17.27 1.03 -8.53
CA ASN A 28 16.93 -0.30 -8.03
C ASN A 28 15.48 -0.34 -7.58
N GLY A 29 14.74 -1.33 -8.05
CA GLY A 29 13.44 -1.60 -7.53
C GLY A 29 12.82 -2.87 -8.10
N TRP A 30 11.70 -3.21 -7.51
CA TRP A 30 10.93 -4.39 -7.81
C TRP A 30 9.48 -3.99 -7.99
N ASP A 31 8.79 -4.64 -8.92
CA ASP A 31 7.38 -4.39 -9.18
C ASP A 31 6.57 -5.67 -9.34
N THR A 32 5.24 -5.54 -9.30
CA THR A 32 4.33 -6.67 -9.43
C THR A 32 3.88 -6.92 -10.87
N THR A 33 4.57 -6.44 -11.91
CA THR A 33 4.08 -6.58 -13.29
C THR A 33 4.55 -7.87 -13.94
N GLY A 34 5.84 -8.17 -13.80
CA GLY A 34 6.49 -9.31 -14.45
C GLY A 34 6.67 -9.13 -15.95
N GLY A 35 7.75 -9.71 -16.49
CA GLY A 35 8.03 -9.72 -17.93
C GLY A 35 8.31 -8.35 -18.55
N ASN A 36 8.53 -7.30 -17.74
CA ASN A 36 8.76 -5.93 -18.16
C ASN A 36 10.24 -5.48 -18.04
N GLY A 37 11.15 -6.41 -17.70
CA GLY A 37 12.57 -6.15 -17.50
C GLY A 37 12.95 -5.67 -16.09
N ALA A 38 11.99 -5.33 -15.23
CA ALA A 38 12.21 -5.12 -13.80
C ALA A 38 12.27 -6.46 -13.05
N ALA A 39 12.93 -6.48 -11.88
CA ALA A 39 12.86 -7.61 -10.96
C ALA A 39 11.48 -7.67 -10.28
N ASN A 40 11.04 -8.86 -9.90
CA ASN A 40 9.68 -9.04 -9.40
C ASN A 40 9.58 -8.82 -7.90
N LEU A 41 8.50 -8.16 -7.49
CA LEU A 41 8.05 -8.03 -6.12
C LEU A 41 6.96 -9.06 -5.84
N TYR A 42 7.19 -9.93 -4.86
CA TYR A 42 6.20 -10.92 -4.45
C TYR A 42 5.54 -10.52 -3.13
N LEU A 43 4.22 -10.57 -3.07
CA LEU A 43 3.43 -10.21 -1.90
C LEU A 43 2.87 -11.47 -1.24
N LEU A 44 2.72 -11.39 0.08
CA LEU A 44 2.22 -12.45 0.95
C LEU A 44 1.14 -11.88 1.88
N THR A 45 0.13 -12.70 2.19
CA THR A 45 -0.89 -12.34 3.20
C THR A 45 -0.52 -12.79 4.60
N ALA A 46 0.42 -13.74 4.74
CA ALA A 46 0.98 -14.16 6.00
C ALA A 46 2.50 -13.98 5.99
N GLN A 47 3.02 -13.63 7.15
CA GLN A 47 4.43 -13.35 7.33
C GLN A 47 5.26 -14.63 7.14
N ASN A 48 6.33 -14.56 6.33
CA ASN A 48 7.28 -15.66 6.13
C ASN A 48 6.65 -16.98 5.62
N ASP A 49 5.43 -16.95 5.07
CA ASP A 49 4.71 -18.16 4.66
C ASP A 49 4.59 -18.22 3.13
N ALA A 50 5.42 -19.06 2.51
CA ALA A 50 5.39 -19.30 1.06
C ALA A 50 4.03 -19.79 0.55
N GLY A 51 3.20 -20.41 1.40
CA GLY A 51 1.85 -20.82 1.02
C GLY A 51 0.87 -19.63 0.85
N SER A 52 1.26 -18.45 1.32
CA SER A 52 0.41 -17.25 1.35
C SER A 52 0.74 -16.22 0.26
N PHE A 53 1.61 -16.58 -0.70
CA PHE A 53 1.90 -15.76 -1.88
C PHE A 53 0.61 -15.43 -2.64
N ILE A 54 0.45 -14.17 -3.02
CA ILE A 54 -0.70 -13.70 -3.82
C ILE A 54 -0.35 -13.48 -5.29
N ASN A 55 0.92 -13.63 -5.66
CA ASN A 55 1.43 -13.55 -7.02
C ASN A 55 2.62 -14.50 -7.20
N SER A 56 2.94 -14.83 -8.47
CA SER A 56 3.96 -15.83 -8.82
C SER A 56 4.51 -15.65 -10.24
N GLY A 57 5.66 -16.28 -10.51
CA GLY A 57 6.27 -16.31 -11.85
C GLY A 57 6.74 -14.93 -12.36
N ASN A 58 7.00 -14.84 -13.67
CA ASN A 58 7.53 -13.64 -14.35
C ASN A 58 6.69 -13.21 -15.56
N GLY A 59 5.37 -13.19 -15.39
CA GLY A 59 4.44 -12.80 -16.44
C GLY A 59 3.12 -12.33 -15.83
N ALA A 60 1.99 -12.61 -16.48
CA ALA A 60 0.68 -12.17 -16.00
C ALA A 60 0.35 -12.57 -14.55
N ALA A 61 0.87 -13.71 -14.08
CA ALA A 61 0.68 -14.19 -12.70
C ALA A 61 1.45 -13.38 -11.63
N THR A 62 2.36 -12.50 -12.04
CA THR A 62 3.08 -11.57 -11.14
C THR A 62 2.16 -10.43 -10.70
N SER A 63 1.20 -10.07 -11.57
CA SER A 63 0.18 -9.05 -11.28
C SER A 63 -0.68 -9.46 -10.10
N ILE A 64 -0.97 -8.49 -9.23
CA ILE A 64 -1.86 -8.65 -8.09
C ILE A 64 -3.25 -8.11 -8.43
N HIS A 65 -4.28 -8.72 -7.83
CA HIS A 65 -5.68 -8.27 -7.96
C HIS A 65 -6.39 -8.42 -6.61
N GLN A 66 -5.93 -7.68 -5.62
CA GLN A 66 -6.47 -7.79 -4.27
C GLN A 66 -7.74 -6.96 -4.13
N ASP A 67 -8.84 -7.61 -3.74
CA ASP A 67 -10.12 -6.94 -3.49
C ASP A 67 -10.06 -6.16 -2.16
N LEU A 68 -10.26 -4.86 -2.26
CA LEU A 68 -10.29 -3.91 -1.16
C LEU A 68 -11.65 -3.21 -1.05
N SER A 69 -12.71 -3.78 -1.66
CA SER A 69 -14.06 -3.22 -1.64
C SER A 69 -14.71 -3.22 -0.25
N SER A 70 -14.25 -4.10 0.64
CA SER A 70 -14.76 -4.22 2.00
C SER A 70 -13.94 -3.34 2.98
N PRO A 71 -14.60 -2.55 3.85
CA PRO A 71 -13.90 -1.86 4.93
C PRO A 71 -13.15 -2.85 5.83
N GLY A 72 -11.91 -2.53 6.16
CA GLY A 72 -11.03 -3.46 6.84
C GLY A 72 -9.60 -2.96 6.97
N THR A 73 -8.75 -3.78 7.58
CA THR A 73 -7.30 -3.57 7.61
C THR A 73 -6.64 -4.76 6.95
N TYR A 74 -5.80 -4.48 5.96
CA TYR A 74 -5.11 -5.47 5.16
C TYR A 74 -3.61 -5.24 5.30
N THR A 75 -2.89 -6.25 5.75
CA THR A 75 -1.44 -6.21 5.84
C THR A 75 -0.87 -7.14 4.79
N TYR A 76 0.05 -6.61 4.00
CA TYR A 76 0.82 -7.36 3.03
C TYR A 76 2.27 -7.38 3.48
N TYR A 77 2.85 -8.56 3.43
CA TYR A 77 4.30 -8.74 3.49
C TYR A 77 4.80 -8.85 2.07
N PHE A 78 6.07 -8.54 1.84
CA PHE A 78 6.63 -8.68 0.51
C PHE A 78 8.08 -9.15 0.55
N ARG A 79 8.50 -9.79 -0.53
CA ARG A 79 9.84 -10.33 -0.74
C ARG A 79 10.36 -9.91 -2.11
N ALA A 80 11.65 -9.63 -2.13
CA ALA A 80 12.38 -9.26 -3.32
C ALA A 80 13.78 -9.88 -3.23
N ASP A 81 14.30 -10.36 -4.35
CA ASP A 81 15.59 -11.05 -4.40
C ASP A 81 16.74 -10.16 -3.91
N GLY A 82 17.57 -10.69 -3.01
CA GLY A 82 18.75 -10.00 -2.46
C GLY A 82 20.03 -10.10 -3.30
N GLY A 83 20.02 -10.85 -4.40
CA GLY A 83 21.17 -11.48 -5.03
C GLY A 83 22.13 -10.60 -5.84
N GLY A 84 22.19 -9.28 -5.61
CA GLY A 84 23.20 -8.45 -6.28
C GLY A 84 23.04 -6.93 -6.17
N PHE A 85 21.95 -6.43 -5.60
CA PHE A 85 21.67 -4.99 -5.56
C PHE A 85 22.25 -4.32 -4.31
N ASN A 86 23.58 -4.22 -4.20
CA ASN A 86 24.21 -3.66 -2.99
C ASN A 86 24.52 -2.16 -3.14
N TRP A 87 23.59 -1.29 -2.76
CA TRP A 87 23.79 0.16 -2.79
C TRP A 87 23.33 0.86 -1.50
N PRO A 88 24.11 1.82 -0.97
CA PRO A 88 23.80 2.49 0.29
C PRO A 88 22.77 3.60 0.07
N THR A 89 21.51 3.24 -0.10
CA THR A 89 20.43 4.23 -0.12
C THR A 89 19.87 4.38 1.29
N PRO A 90 19.62 5.62 1.76
CA PRO A 90 19.15 5.84 3.13
C PRO A 90 17.67 5.49 3.31
N SER A 91 16.92 5.38 2.22
CA SER A 91 15.45 5.31 2.23
C SER A 91 14.90 4.39 1.14
N ALA A 92 13.77 3.76 1.43
CA ALA A 92 13.00 2.99 0.48
C ALA A 92 11.70 3.74 0.12
N GLY A 93 11.31 3.64 -1.15
CA GLY A 93 10.04 4.08 -1.70
C GLY A 93 9.05 2.93 -1.88
N LEU A 94 7.78 3.28 -1.82
CA LEU A 94 6.64 2.43 -2.15
C LEU A 94 5.68 3.23 -3.03
N ASN A 95 5.22 2.62 -4.11
CA ASN A 95 4.05 3.05 -4.87
C ASN A 95 2.99 1.95 -4.83
N LEU A 96 1.73 2.33 -4.65
CA LEU A 96 0.57 1.45 -4.75
C LEU A 96 -0.35 1.92 -5.88
N PHE A 97 -0.75 0.97 -6.72
CA PHE A 97 -1.54 1.19 -7.92
C PHE A 97 -2.90 0.52 -7.75
N PHE A 98 -3.96 1.24 -8.12
CA PHE A 98 -5.33 0.81 -7.85
C PHE A 98 -6.14 0.75 -9.13
N ASN A 99 -7.13 -0.12 -9.15
CA ASN A 99 -8.17 -0.22 -10.18
C ASN A 99 -7.62 -0.39 -11.62
N GLY A 100 -6.44 -1.01 -11.77
CA GLY A 100 -5.80 -1.27 -13.06
C GLY A 100 -5.16 -0.05 -13.72
N VAL A 101 -4.99 1.05 -12.98
CA VAL A 101 -4.38 2.29 -13.47
C VAL A 101 -2.87 2.30 -13.16
N ASN A 102 -2.05 2.70 -14.13
CA ASN A 102 -0.59 2.73 -14.01
C ASN A 102 -0.03 4.04 -13.41
N VAL A 103 -0.89 4.81 -12.76
CA VAL A 103 -0.54 6.01 -12.00
C VAL A 103 -0.68 5.65 -10.52
N PRO A 104 0.34 5.90 -9.66
CA PRO A 104 0.24 5.55 -8.25
C PRO A 104 -0.87 6.35 -7.58
N GLY A 105 -1.71 5.66 -6.80
CA GLY A 105 -2.71 6.31 -5.95
C GLY A 105 -2.18 6.65 -4.56
N ILE A 106 -1.16 5.92 -4.10
CA ILE A 106 -0.45 6.16 -2.85
C ILE A 106 1.06 6.03 -3.12
N SER A 107 1.82 6.97 -2.55
CA SER A 107 3.28 6.96 -2.59
C SER A 107 3.83 7.32 -1.22
N ALA A 108 4.57 6.40 -0.60
CA ALA A 108 5.26 6.65 0.67
C ALA A 108 6.74 6.25 0.67
N PHE A 109 7.55 6.93 1.47
CA PHE A 109 8.92 6.53 1.72
C PHE A 109 9.19 6.39 3.22
N VAL A 110 10.19 5.57 3.55
CA VAL A 110 10.69 5.36 4.91
C VAL A 110 12.20 5.21 4.91
N PRO A 111 12.88 5.50 6.02
CA PRO A 111 14.28 5.11 6.19
C PRO A 111 14.43 3.60 6.08
N PHE A 112 15.46 3.18 5.36
CA PHE A 112 15.80 1.77 5.18
C PHE A 112 16.22 1.13 6.52
N ASN A 113 15.99 -0.16 6.71
CA ASN A 113 16.39 -0.93 7.89
C ASN A 113 15.89 -0.38 9.24
N THR A 114 14.82 0.41 9.24
CA THR A 114 14.24 0.98 10.46
C THR A 114 13.03 0.16 10.88
N VAL A 115 12.96 -0.19 12.16
CA VAL A 115 11.80 -0.87 12.75
C VAL A 115 10.70 0.14 13.01
N SER A 116 9.50 -0.13 12.48
CA SER A 116 8.31 0.72 12.65
C SER A 116 8.52 2.20 12.31
N PRO A 117 9.08 2.54 11.13
CA PRO A 117 9.19 3.92 10.71
C PRO A 117 7.81 4.50 10.42
N THR A 118 7.67 5.82 10.56
CA THR A 118 6.46 6.52 10.12
C THR A 118 6.57 6.78 8.62
N PRO A 119 5.67 6.24 7.77
CA PRO A 119 5.70 6.53 6.35
C PRO A 119 5.41 8.01 6.08
N ALA A 120 6.16 8.61 5.17
CA ALA A 120 5.94 9.97 4.70
C ALA A 120 5.51 9.97 3.23
N ALA A 121 4.56 10.82 2.87
CA ALA A 121 4.19 11.02 1.47
C ALA A 121 5.34 11.64 0.67
N TYR A 122 5.46 11.28 -0.60
CA TYR A 122 6.35 11.96 -1.55
C TYR A 122 5.74 12.01 -2.94
N GLY A 123 6.10 13.04 -3.71
CA GLY A 123 5.61 13.29 -5.07
C GLY A 123 6.69 13.32 -6.15
N ASN A 124 7.94 13.05 -5.79
CA ASN A 124 9.06 13.02 -6.72
C ASN A 124 9.03 11.77 -7.60
N GLY A 125 9.97 11.68 -8.54
CA GLY A 125 10.09 10.56 -9.45
C GLY A 125 10.35 9.23 -8.74
N GLY A 126 9.62 8.21 -9.18
CA GLY A 126 9.45 6.93 -8.51
C GLY A 126 9.40 5.77 -9.50
N LEU A 127 9.55 4.53 -9.04
CA LEU A 127 9.42 3.37 -9.95
C LEU A 127 7.94 3.11 -10.30
N GLY A 128 7.63 3.09 -11.59
CA GLY A 128 6.33 2.67 -12.12
C GLY A 128 6.14 1.16 -12.14
N ILE A 129 5.05 0.71 -12.77
CA ILE A 129 4.77 -0.72 -13.00
C ILE A 129 4.81 -1.08 -14.49
N ILE A 130 5.06 -0.12 -15.39
CA ILE A 130 5.22 -0.37 -16.83
C ILE A 130 6.68 -0.17 -17.19
N ASN A 131 7.29 -1.16 -17.86
CA ASN A 131 8.64 -1.09 -18.47
C ASN A 131 9.76 -0.54 -17.56
N ALA A 132 9.63 -0.67 -16.23
CA ALA A 132 10.51 -0.03 -15.26
C ALA A 132 10.63 1.51 -15.42
N ASP A 133 9.59 2.17 -15.97
CA ASP A 133 9.56 3.61 -16.20
C ASP A 133 9.54 4.39 -14.87
N GLU A 134 10.13 5.57 -14.87
CA GLU A 134 10.01 6.52 -13.76
C GLU A 134 8.66 7.25 -13.85
N VAL A 135 7.87 7.21 -12.78
CA VAL A 135 6.56 7.87 -12.66
C VAL A 135 6.56 8.88 -11.53
N PRO A 136 5.82 9.99 -11.62
CA PRO A 136 5.62 10.88 -10.48
C PRO A 136 4.90 10.14 -9.33
N GLY A 137 5.39 10.31 -8.11
CA GLY A 137 4.70 9.83 -6.91
C GLY A 137 3.36 10.55 -6.68
N ALA A 138 2.43 9.88 -6.00
CA ALA A 138 1.08 10.39 -5.70
C ALA A 138 1.07 11.57 -4.71
N ASN A 139 2.17 11.79 -3.98
CA ASN A 139 2.26 12.76 -2.88
C ASN A 139 1.12 12.60 -1.85
N SER A 140 0.70 11.36 -1.58
CA SER A 140 -0.38 11.05 -0.66
C SER A 140 -0.18 9.69 -0.01
N LEU A 141 -0.55 9.61 1.28
CA LEU A 141 -0.68 8.35 2.01
C LEU A 141 -2.11 7.78 1.93
N SER A 142 -2.99 8.38 1.14
CA SER A 142 -4.37 7.95 1.00
C SER A 142 -4.87 8.06 -0.44
N PHE A 143 -5.70 7.12 -0.84
CA PHE A 143 -6.36 7.06 -2.13
C PHE A 143 -7.86 6.84 -1.92
N SER A 144 -8.69 7.58 -2.65
CA SER A 144 -10.14 7.43 -2.58
C SER A 144 -10.68 6.98 -3.93
N SER A 145 -11.51 5.94 -3.92
CA SER A 145 -12.28 5.49 -5.08
C SER A 145 -13.73 5.27 -4.64
N GLY A 146 -14.66 5.92 -5.36
CA GLY A 146 -16.07 5.92 -5.01
C GLY A 146 -16.33 6.35 -3.56
N LYS A 147 -16.90 5.44 -2.76
CA LYS A 147 -17.25 5.67 -1.35
C LYS A 147 -16.24 5.06 -0.37
N THR A 148 -15.04 4.76 -0.84
CA THR A 148 -14.01 4.11 -0.02
C THR A 148 -12.72 4.91 -0.07
N THR A 149 -12.05 5.00 1.08
CA THR A 149 -10.71 5.56 1.22
C THR A 149 -9.77 4.49 1.74
N VAL A 150 -8.66 4.32 1.05
CA VAL A 150 -7.50 3.53 1.45
C VAL A 150 -6.50 4.46 2.11
N THR A 151 -6.02 4.10 3.28
CA THR A 151 -4.96 4.83 3.99
C THR A 151 -3.81 3.89 4.30
N LEU A 152 -2.60 4.26 3.90
CA LEU A 152 -1.38 3.51 4.15
C LEU A 152 -0.81 3.77 5.55
N SER A 153 -0.26 2.72 6.15
CA SER A 153 0.47 2.73 7.41
C SER A 153 1.50 1.60 7.45
N ASN A 154 2.41 1.61 8.43
CA ASN A 154 3.34 0.51 8.72
C ASN A 154 4.17 0.01 7.52
N PHE A 155 4.57 0.90 6.61
CA PHE A 155 5.53 0.55 5.57
C PHE A 155 6.91 0.34 6.21
N THR A 156 7.52 -0.81 6.00
CA THR A 156 8.88 -1.14 6.42
C THR A 156 9.61 -1.81 5.27
N TRP A 157 10.92 -1.58 5.16
CA TRP A 157 11.76 -2.23 4.16
C TRP A 157 13.14 -2.49 4.75
N PHE A 158 13.60 -3.73 4.66
CA PHE A 158 14.85 -4.24 5.22
C PHE A 158 15.69 -4.90 4.14
N ASP A 159 16.99 -4.66 4.16
CA ASP A 159 17.93 -5.38 3.29
C ASP A 159 18.14 -6.80 3.81
N TYR A 160 18.66 -7.62 2.91
CA TYR A 160 19.03 -9.01 3.16
C TYR A 160 20.17 -9.18 4.18
N ARG A 161 20.88 -8.11 4.59
CA ARG A 161 22.00 -8.12 5.56
C ARG A 161 21.59 -7.71 6.97
N ASN A 162 20.55 -6.89 7.10
CA ASN A 162 19.99 -6.31 8.31
C ASN A 162 18.49 -6.66 8.41
N PRO A 163 18.12 -7.94 8.28
CA PRO A 163 16.74 -8.35 8.44
C PRO A 163 16.29 -8.02 9.87
N ALA A 164 15.16 -7.33 10.01
CA ALA A 164 14.57 -7.10 11.34
C ALA A 164 13.28 -7.90 11.50
N ALA A 165 13.02 -8.31 12.74
CA ALA A 165 11.73 -8.85 13.10
C ALA A 165 10.62 -7.83 12.77
N PRO A 166 9.47 -8.29 12.27
CA PRO A 166 9.09 -9.70 12.18
C PRO A 166 9.54 -10.37 10.86
N ASN A 167 10.05 -9.60 9.89
CA ASN A 167 10.38 -10.06 8.53
C ASN A 167 11.73 -10.79 8.39
N ALA A 168 12.29 -11.31 9.48
CA ALA A 168 13.62 -11.89 9.46
C ALA A 168 13.70 -13.22 8.68
N VAL A 169 14.45 -13.17 7.57
CA VAL A 169 15.00 -14.22 6.67
C VAL A 169 14.23 -15.53 6.56
N PRO A 170 13.33 -15.59 5.57
CA PRO A 170 13.33 -16.73 4.68
C PRO A 170 13.74 -16.30 3.26
N ASP A 171 14.69 -17.03 2.69
CA ASP A 171 14.91 -17.14 1.24
C ASP A 171 13.66 -17.80 0.65
N LEU A 172 12.79 -17.01 0.04
CA LEU A 172 11.51 -17.43 -0.53
C LEU A 172 11.41 -17.16 -2.02
N VAL A 173 12.18 -16.21 -2.53
CA VAL A 173 12.07 -15.75 -3.91
C VAL A 173 13.42 -15.79 -4.62
N ASN A 174 13.36 -15.58 -5.93
CA ASN A 174 14.48 -15.24 -6.77
C ASN A 174 14.07 -14.04 -7.64
N VAL A 175 15.03 -13.51 -8.42
CA VAL A 175 14.84 -12.28 -9.21
C VAL A 175 13.52 -12.23 -9.98
N PHE A 176 13.08 -13.38 -10.52
CA PHE A 176 11.91 -13.49 -11.39
C PHE A 176 10.94 -14.60 -10.98
N GLY A 177 11.06 -15.15 -9.77
CA GLY A 177 10.23 -16.25 -9.32
C GLY A 177 10.01 -16.25 -7.81
N ASN A 178 8.90 -16.82 -7.37
CA ASN A 178 8.58 -17.01 -5.95
C ASN A 178 9.07 -18.37 -5.43
N THR A 179 10.29 -18.75 -5.83
CA THR A 179 10.97 -19.95 -5.33
C THR A 179 12.35 -19.57 -4.79
N PRO A 180 12.79 -20.17 -3.66
CA PRO A 180 14.08 -19.89 -3.05
C PRO A 180 15.26 -20.10 -4.03
N ASN A 181 16.33 -19.33 -3.90
CA ASN A 181 17.55 -19.48 -4.71
C ASN A 181 18.86 -19.62 -3.92
N GLY A 182 18.77 -19.73 -2.59
CA GLY A 182 19.92 -19.82 -1.70
C GLY A 182 20.47 -18.47 -1.27
N LEU A 183 19.81 -17.36 -1.60
CA LEU A 183 20.19 -15.99 -1.20
C LEU A 183 19.13 -15.41 -0.28
N ASN A 184 19.56 -14.61 0.70
CA ASN A 184 18.63 -13.93 1.58
C ASN A 184 17.81 -12.88 0.79
N ASP A 185 16.52 -12.80 1.05
CA ASP A 185 15.63 -11.82 0.43
C ASP A 185 15.69 -10.44 1.12
N TYR A 186 15.47 -9.38 0.33
CA TYR A 186 14.89 -8.15 0.85
C TYR A 186 13.49 -8.43 1.38
N SER A 187 13.14 -7.74 2.46
CA SER A 187 11.91 -8.06 3.18
C SER A 187 11.25 -6.82 3.75
N GLY A 188 9.93 -6.85 3.82
CA GLY A 188 9.19 -5.79 4.47
C GLY A 188 7.70 -6.04 4.45
N SER A 189 6.96 -5.01 4.81
CA SER A 189 5.51 -5.05 4.87
C SER A 189 4.92 -3.67 4.71
N PHE A 190 3.64 -3.61 4.38
CA PHE A 190 2.81 -2.43 4.51
C PHE A 190 1.40 -2.81 4.93
N THR A 191 0.69 -1.87 5.57
CA THR A 191 -0.70 -2.04 5.97
C THR A 191 -1.56 -0.97 5.32
N VAL A 192 -2.66 -1.38 4.70
CA VAL A 192 -3.69 -0.46 4.23
C VAL A 192 -4.97 -0.62 5.05
N ARG A 193 -5.53 0.51 5.45
CA ARG A 193 -6.85 0.57 6.08
C ARG A 193 -7.86 1.08 5.05
N VAL A 194 -8.90 0.31 4.81
CA VAL A 194 -10.03 0.69 3.98
C VAL A 194 -11.16 1.15 4.89
N ALA A 195 -11.65 2.37 4.66
CA ALA A 195 -12.79 2.93 5.37
C ALA A 195 -13.85 3.41 4.37
N ALA A 196 -15.12 3.25 4.73
CA ALA A 196 -16.20 3.90 4.02
C ALA A 196 -16.13 5.41 4.25
N VAL A 197 -16.31 6.18 3.18
CA VAL A 197 -16.52 7.62 3.21
C VAL A 197 -18.00 7.85 3.55
N PRO A 198 -18.34 8.45 4.71
CA PRO A 198 -19.73 8.68 5.05
C PRO A 198 -20.37 9.63 4.04
N GLU A 199 -21.57 9.29 3.58
CA GLU A 199 -22.25 10.13 2.59
C GLU A 199 -22.62 11.49 3.21
N PRO A 200 -22.62 12.59 2.42
CA PRO A 200 -22.99 13.92 2.92
C PRO A 200 -24.36 13.95 3.59
N GLU A 201 -25.29 13.10 3.14
CA GLU A 201 -26.63 12.97 3.71
C GLU A 201 -26.61 12.37 5.12
N GLN A 202 -25.67 11.47 5.41
CA GLN A 202 -25.49 10.93 6.77
C GLN A 202 -25.04 12.02 7.74
N TRP A 203 -24.17 12.93 7.28
CA TRP A 203 -23.79 14.11 8.05
C TRP A 203 -24.96 15.08 8.25
N ALA A 204 -25.75 15.33 7.19
CA ALA A 204 -26.93 16.17 7.27
C ALA A 204 -27.99 15.60 8.24
N MET A 205 -28.22 14.29 8.21
CA MET A 205 -29.13 13.62 9.15
C MET A 205 -28.60 13.63 10.57
N MET A 206 -27.30 13.42 10.78
CA MET A 206 -26.70 13.50 12.11
C MET A 206 -26.81 14.92 12.70
N LEU A 207 -26.47 15.95 11.91
CA LEU A 207 -26.62 17.36 12.32
C LEU A 207 -28.08 17.73 12.55
N GLY A 208 -28.99 17.25 11.70
CA GLY A 208 -30.44 17.40 11.88
C GLY A 208 -30.94 16.76 13.18
N GLY A 209 -30.49 15.54 13.48
CA GLY A 209 -30.81 14.82 14.70
C GLY A 209 -30.32 15.52 15.97
N ILE A 210 -29.07 16.01 15.97
CA ILE A 210 -28.52 16.79 17.09
C ILE A 210 -29.31 18.08 17.29
N SER A 211 -29.68 18.76 16.20
CA SER A 211 -30.47 20.00 16.25
C SER A 211 -31.86 19.77 16.85
N LEU A 212 -32.52 18.67 16.48
CA LEU A 212 -33.79 18.24 17.06
C LEU A 212 -33.67 17.97 18.56
N LEU A 213 -32.66 17.22 18.99
CA LEU A 213 -32.42 16.92 20.41
C LEU A 213 -32.18 18.20 21.23
N ALA A 214 -31.40 19.14 20.70
CA ALA A 214 -31.16 20.43 21.35
C ALA A 214 -32.44 21.27 21.48
N ALA A 215 -33.31 21.26 20.46
CA ALA A 215 -34.59 21.96 20.48
C ALA A 215 -35.55 21.38 21.55
N PHE A 216 -35.65 20.05 21.65
CA PHE A 216 -36.46 19.40 22.68
C PHE A 216 -35.90 19.60 24.10
N GLY A 217 -34.57 19.60 24.26
CA GLY A 217 -33.91 19.90 25.52
C GLY A 217 -34.19 21.32 26.03
N LYS A 218 -34.16 22.33 25.13
CA LYS A 218 -34.56 23.71 25.47
C LYS A 218 -36.03 23.81 25.87
N ARG A 219 -36.92 23.08 25.20
CA ARG A 219 -38.37 23.11 25.49
C ARG A 219 -38.68 22.55 26.87
N ARG A 220 -38.03 21.45 27.28
CA ARG A 220 -38.21 20.86 28.63
C ARG A 220 -37.70 21.78 29.75
N ARG A 221 -36.57 22.48 29.56
CA ARG A 221 -36.07 23.44 30.56
C ARG A 221 -37.01 24.64 30.76
N LYS A 222 -37.67 25.12 29.71
CA LYS A 222 -38.69 26.18 29.84
C LYS A 222 -39.94 25.72 30.59
N LEU A 223 -40.30 24.44 30.51
CA LEU A 223 -41.45 23.87 31.21
C LEU A 223 -41.16 23.58 32.69
N ALA A 224 -39.91 23.30 33.06
CA ALA A 224 -39.49 23.06 34.45
C ALA A 224 -39.19 24.34 35.26
N ALA A 225 -39.19 25.51 34.61
CA ALA A 225 -38.94 26.83 35.21
C ALA A 225 -40.22 27.65 35.44
N LYS A 226 -41.39 27.03 35.32
CA LYS A 226 -42.70 27.56 35.73
C LYS A 226 -43.21 26.74 36.90
#